data_AF-A0A3A1N443-F1
#
_entry.id   AF-A0A3A1N443-F1
#
_cell.length_a   1.000
_cell.length_b   1.000
_cell.length_c   1.000
_cell.angle_alpha   90.00
_cell.angle_beta   90.00
_cell.angle_gamma   90.00
#
_symmetry.space_group_name_H-M   'P 1'
#
loop_
_entity.id
_entity.type
_entity.pdbx_description
1 polymer ?
#
loop_
_entity_poly.entity_id
_entity_poly.type
_entity_poly.pdbx_seq_one_letter_code
_entity_poly.pdbx_strand_id
1 'polypeptide(L)'
;MRIKSLITIGILFSMVLTSSCKKNPETAETEKKSGYQGQGKSPVVPTVDKPIQKQWKGIWAFNDSTTFFSNKFEGARLNGVAYDGDDHYTIWVTAENTPINVSPWYAFQVWSSEEKEITVQLNYQDSRSRYYPKISTDGRNFKPIDSINFKAINPGEGDFGIKAAPEFAELTISVNENPTWITAQELYTSSVVKEWVDSLSQKPYVVNYPIGLSKEKRTMHLMEINENKEAKKGLMIISRQHPPEVTGFLAMKSFIETISGDSELAQEFRQEHSIFVVPLMNPDGADNGHWRHNMGGIDLNRDWQNFNQPETRNVRDFLVEKDKDYEFVFGADFHSTWDDIYYPIDTTVTGEKGKIIFDWIEHISERLPQKKTNISASDEIDPTMVSSKYFYVHHGMPAIVFELGDNTSRPFLKEKGKVAAEEIMKLLMEE
;
A
#
# COMPACT_ATOMS: atom_id res chain seq x y z
N MET A 1 33.29 -69.11 44.71
CA MET A 1 34.74 -69.08 45.03
C MET A 1 35.33 -67.77 44.49
N ARG A 2 35.76 -66.88 45.39
CA ARG A 2 36.47 -65.58 45.21
C ARG A 2 35.80 -64.48 44.35
N ILE A 3 35.05 -63.63 45.06
CA ILE A 3 34.79 -62.22 44.76
C ILE A 3 36.08 -61.42 45.05
N LYS A 4 36.49 -60.52 44.15
CA LYS A 4 37.65 -59.63 44.32
C LYS A 4 37.23 -58.32 45.01
N SER A 5 38.07 -57.93 45.96
CA SER A 5 38.07 -56.74 46.80
C SER A 5 38.73 -55.54 46.11
N LEU A 6 38.25 -54.32 46.36
CA LEU A 6 39.00 -53.05 46.29
C LEU A 6 38.19 -52.01 47.10
N ILE A 7 38.47 -51.87 48.41
CA ILE A 7 39.33 -50.88 49.07
C ILE A 7 38.81 -49.43 48.96
N THR A 8 38.25 -49.01 50.09
CA THR A 8 37.87 -47.66 50.53
C THR A 8 39.10 -46.80 50.84
N ILE A 9 39.13 -45.55 50.38
CA ILE A 9 39.82 -44.44 51.06
C ILE A 9 38.90 -43.22 50.99
N GLY A 10 38.37 -42.82 52.14
CA GLY A 10 37.66 -41.56 52.34
C GLY A 10 38.62 -40.46 52.78
N ILE A 11 38.43 -39.26 52.24
CA ILE A 11 39.00 -38.01 52.79
C ILE A 11 37.87 -36.99 52.81
N LEU A 12 37.46 -36.63 54.04
CA LEU A 12 36.66 -35.46 54.38
C LEU A 12 37.44 -34.20 54.01
N PHE A 13 36.83 -33.22 53.33
CA PHE A 13 37.24 -31.83 53.51
C PHE A 13 36.06 -30.85 53.44
N SER A 14 36.08 -29.95 54.42
CA SER A 14 35.06 -28.99 54.79
C SER A 14 34.96 -27.81 53.81
N MET A 15 33.75 -27.28 53.70
CA MET A 15 33.36 -26.02 53.06
C MET A 15 34.31 -24.85 53.37
N VAL A 16 34.74 -24.13 52.33
CA VAL A 16 35.00 -22.69 52.38
C VAL A 16 34.45 -22.08 51.08
N LEU A 17 33.32 -21.38 51.19
CA LEU A 17 32.77 -20.52 50.15
C LEU A 17 33.61 -19.25 50.07
N THR A 18 34.28 -19.02 48.94
CA THR A 18 34.79 -17.71 48.57
C THR A 18 34.09 -17.28 47.29
N SER A 19 33.29 -16.22 47.40
CA SER A 19 32.63 -15.54 46.29
C SER A 19 33.67 -14.76 45.49
N SER A 20 33.94 -15.20 44.26
CA SER A 20 34.68 -14.43 43.27
C SER A 20 33.73 -14.03 42.16
N CYS A 21 33.32 -12.76 42.16
CA CYS A 21 32.54 -12.16 41.07
C CYS A 21 33.39 -12.12 39.80
N LYS A 22 33.12 -13.02 38.86
CA LYS A 22 33.48 -12.81 37.45
C LYS A 22 32.35 -12.03 36.79
N LYS A 23 32.65 -10.79 36.37
CA LYS A 23 31.82 -10.02 35.44
C LYS A 23 31.70 -10.84 34.14
N ASN A 24 30.49 -11.33 33.85
CA ASN A 24 30.14 -11.68 32.47
C ASN A 24 30.00 -10.37 31.68
N PRO A 25 30.50 -10.28 30.43
CA PRO A 25 30.14 -9.19 29.57
C PRO A 25 28.63 -9.26 29.34
N GLU A 26 27.94 -8.15 29.60
CA GLU A 26 26.57 -7.94 29.16
C GLU A 26 26.52 -8.22 27.65
N THR A 27 25.97 -9.38 27.29
CA THR A 27 25.38 -9.54 25.98
C THR A 27 24.26 -8.55 25.92
N ALA A 28 24.49 -7.41 25.27
CA ALA A 28 23.42 -6.56 24.80
C ALA A 28 22.47 -7.46 24.01
N GLU A 29 21.33 -7.81 24.60
CA GLU A 29 20.22 -8.36 23.84
C GLU A 29 19.86 -7.26 22.84
N THR A 30 20.35 -7.41 21.61
CA THR A 30 19.82 -6.64 20.48
C THR A 30 18.33 -6.96 20.44
N GLU A 31 17.50 -6.04 20.92
CA GLU A 31 16.05 -6.11 20.76
C GLU A 31 15.77 -6.51 19.31
N LYS A 32 15.15 -7.68 19.14
CA LYS A 32 14.82 -8.18 17.83
C LYS A 32 13.82 -7.20 17.23
N LYS A 33 14.22 -6.42 16.23
CA LYS A 33 13.32 -5.47 15.55
C LYS A 33 12.06 -6.23 15.12
N SER A 34 10.90 -5.79 15.59
CA SER A 34 9.60 -6.38 15.25
C SER A 34 9.01 -5.70 14.01
N GLY A 35 8.06 -6.35 13.34
CA GLY A 35 7.41 -5.82 12.15
C GLY A 35 8.24 -5.93 10.86
N TYR A 36 7.64 -5.53 9.74
CA TYR A 36 8.31 -5.52 8.44
C TYR A 36 9.44 -4.49 8.40
N GLN A 37 10.66 -4.90 8.02
CA GLN A 37 11.85 -4.04 8.02
C GLN A 37 12.07 -3.26 6.72
N GLY A 38 11.09 -3.30 5.81
CA GLY A 38 11.15 -2.63 4.53
C GLY A 38 11.77 -3.48 3.42
N GLN A 39 11.80 -2.89 2.24
CA GLN A 39 12.44 -3.47 1.06
C GLN A 39 13.92 -3.09 1.01
N GLY A 40 14.73 -3.89 0.30
CA GLY A 40 16.11 -3.53 -0.02
C GLY A 40 16.18 -2.29 -0.94
N LYS A 41 17.40 -1.84 -1.25
CA LYS A 41 17.62 -0.66 -2.12
C LYS A 41 16.83 -0.78 -3.41
N SER A 42 16.14 0.30 -3.78
CA SER A 42 15.40 0.37 -5.03
C SER A 42 16.37 0.29 -6.22
N PRO A 43 16.22 -0.71 -7.11
CA PRO A 43 17.11 -0.81 -8.26
C PRO A 43 16.86 0.34 -9.23
N VAL A 44 17.93 0.86 -9.82
CA VAL A 44 17.84 1.77 -10.96
C VAL A 44 17.45 0.95 -12.18
N VAL A 45 16.27 1.21 -12.73
CA VAL A 45 15.71 0.45 -13.85
C VAL A 45 15.31 1.40 -14.98
N PRO A 46 15.48 1.01 -16.26
CA PRO A 46 14.93 1.77 -17.37
C PRO A 46 13.41 1.83 -17.29
N THR A 47 12.87 3.03 -17.52
CA THR A 47 11.43 3.32 -17.50
C THR A 47 10.85 3.59 -18.88
N VAL A 48 11.56 3.16 -19.93
CA VAL A 48 11.02 3.09 -21.29
C VAL A 48 9.97 1.98 -21.40
N ASP A 49 8.97 2.18 -22.25
CA ASP A 49 7.84 1.25 -22.37
C ASP A 49 8.27 -0.20 -22.58
N LYS A 50 7.53 -1.09 -21.95
CA LYS A 50 7.67 -2.55 -22.07
C LYS A 50 6.35 -3.16 -22.53
N PRO A 51 6.40 -4.29 -23.27
CA PRO A 51 5.20 -5.04 -23.58
C PRO A 51 4.43 -5.42 -22.32
N ILE A 52 3.12 -5.42 -22.42
CA ILE A 52 2.21 -5.88 -21.39
C ILE A 52 1.27 -6.95 -21.95
N GLN A 53 0.93 -7.91 -21.12
CA GLN A 53 -0.12 -8.89 -21.35
C GLN A 53 -1.47 -8.28 -20.98
N LYS A 54 -2.23 -7.94 -22.03
CA LYS A 54 -3.65 -7.61 -21.89
C LYS A 54 -4.44 -8.88 -21.53
N GLN A 55 -5.46 -8.73 -20.69
CA GLN A 55 -6.40 -9.81 -20.38
C GLN A 55 -7.55 -9.81 -21.38
N TRP A 56 -8.05 -11.00 -21.71
CA TRP A 56 -9.34 -11.12 -22.39
C TRP A 56 -10.45 -10.70 -21.43
N LYS A 57 -11.44 -9.94 -21.92
CA LYS A 57 -12.59 -9.47 -21.14
C LYS A 57 -13.86 -10.19 -21.60
N GLY A 58 -14.53 -10.88 -20.69
CA GLY A 58 -15.72 -11.63 -21.04
C GLY A 58 -16.32 -12.43 -19.88
N ILE A 59 -17.15 -13.39 -20.24
CA ILE A 59 -17.83 -14.30 -19.33
C ILE A 59 -17.39 -15.71 -19.67
N TRP A 60 -16.91 -16.44 -18.67
CA TRP A 60 -16.68 -17.88 -18.75
C TRP A 60 -17.94 -18.58 -18.25
N ALA A 61 -18.39 -19.61 -18.96
CA ALA A 61 -19.54 -20.41 -18.60
C ALA A 61 -19.12 -21.88 -18.49
N PHE A 62 -19.56 -22.54 -17.41
CA PHE A 62 -19.23 -23.93 -17.07
C PHE A 62 -20.49 -24.71 -16.71
N ASN A 63 -20.36 -26.03 -16.64
CA ASN A 63 -21.41 -26.96 -16.20
C ASN A 63 -22.73 -26.74 -16.93
N ASP A 64 -22.71 -26.90 -18.25
CA ASP A 64 -23.87 -26.67 -19.13
C ASP A 64 -24.49 -25.26 -18.97
N SER A 65 -23.63 -24.27 -18.71
CA SER A 65 -24.01 -22.86 -18.47
C SER A 65 -24.83 -22.65 -17.20
N THR A 66 -24.48 -23.38 -16.14
CA THR A 66 -25.04 -23.14 -14.81
C THR A 66 -24.14 -22.30 -13.93
N THR A 67 -22.82 -22.26 -14.15
CA THR A 67 -21.89 -21.46 -13.34
C THR A 67 -21.07 -20.53 -14.22
N PHE A 68 -20.92 -19.29 -13.79
CA PHE A 68 -20.34 -18.23 -14.59
C PHE A 68 -19.30 -17.44 -13.82
N PHE A 69 -18.25 -17.04 -14.51
CA PHE A 69 -17.25 -16.09 -14.03
C PHE A 69 -17.17 -14.91 -14.99
N SER A 70 -16.92 -13.70 -14.49
CA SER A 70 -16.80 -12.50 -15.33
C SER A 70 -15.71 -11.57 -14.82
N ASN A 71 -15.07 -10.88 -15.77
CA ASN A 71 -14.18 -9.76 -15.50
C ASN A 71 -14.60 -8.49 -16.26
N LYS A 72 -15.88 -8.39 -16.66
CA LYS A 72 -16.44 -7.27 -17.41
C LYS A 72 -16.79 -6.06 -16.53
N PHE A 73 -15.83 -5.62 -15.73
CA PHE A 73 -15.93 -4.39 -14.93
C PHE A 73 -14.54 -3.78 -14.74
N GLU A 74 -14.49 -2.50 -14.35
CA GLU A 74 -13.25 -1.78 -14.06
C GLU A 74 -12.52 -2.42 -12.87
N GLY A 75 -11.20 -2.50 -12.92
CA GLY A 75 -10.38 -3.11 -11.87
C GLY A 75 -10.40 -4.64 -11.87
N ALA A 76 -11.25 -5.28 -12.67
CA ALA A 76 -11.26 -6.73 -12.78
C ALA A 76 -9.96 -7.26 -13.37
N ARG A 77 -9.40 -8.33 -12.79
CA ARG A 77 -8.37 -9.15 -13.40
C ARG A 77 -8.64 -10.62 -13.16
N LEU A 78 -8.89 -11.33 -14.26
CA LEU A 78 -9.15 -12.77 -14.32
C LEU A 78 -8.48 -13.29 -15.58
N ASN A 79 -7.35 -13.99 -15.44
CA ASN A 79 -6.55 -14.39 -16.60
C ASN A 79 -6.98 -15.75 -17.19
N GLY A 80 -7.63 -16.59 -16.39
CA GLY A 80 -8.16 -17.87 -16.84
C GLY A 80 -8.93 -18.55 -15.72
N VAL A 81 -9.89 -19.38 -16.12
CA VAL A 81 -10.68 -20.25 -15.23
C VAL A 81 -10.69 -21.64 -15.83
N ALA A 82 -10.36 -22.65 -15.02
CA ALA A 82 -10.56 -24.07 -15.36
C ALA A 82 -11.58 -24.67 -14.40
N TYR A 83 -12.34 -25.65 -14.91
CA TYR A 83 -13.23 -26.47 -14.10
C TYR A 83 -12.55 -27.81 -13.85
N ASP A 84 -12.38 -28.17 -12.58
CA ASP A 84 -11.61 -29.32 -12.15
C ASP A 84 -12.51 -30.52 -11.77
N GLY A 85 -13.83 -30.37 -11.87
CA GLY A 85 -14.83 -31.34 -11.40
C GLY A 85 -15.44 -30.93 -10.05
N ASP A 86 -16.56 -31.53 -9.66
CA ASP A 86 -17.14 -31.39 -8.30
C ASP A 86 -17.34 -29.93 -7.82
N ASP A 87 -17.78 -29.04 -8.72
CA ASP A 87 -17.93 -27.61 -8.46
C ASP A 87 -16.66 -26.91 -7.94
N HIS A 88 -15.50 -27.47 -8.29
CA HIS A 88 -14.17 -26.92 -8.06
C HIS A 88 -13.64 -26.21 -9.31
N TYR A 89 -13.05 -25.04 -9.12
CA TYR A 89 -12.52 -24.18 -10.17
C TYR A 89 -11.15 -23.64 -9.81
N THR A 90 -10.21 -23.68 -10.75
CA THR A 90 -8.91 -23.02 -10.62
C THR A 90 -8.89 -21.70 -11.39
N ILE A 91 -8.45 -20.64 -10.73
CA ILE A 91 -8.25 -19.31 -11.29
C ILE A 91 -6.76 -19.03 -11.48
N TRP A 92 -6.38 -18.57 -12.67
CA TRP A 92 -5.03 -18.07 -12.95
C TRP A 92 -4.95 -16.57 -12.65
N VAL A 93 -4.02 -16.22 -11.77
CA VAL A 93 -3.68 -14.85 -11.37
C VAL A 93 -2.27 -14.57 -11.88
N THR A 94 -2.16 -13.69 -12.88
CA THR A 94 -0.87 -13.37 -13.55
C THR A 94 -0.65 -11.88 -13.65
N ALA A 95 0.60 -11.42 -13.63
CA ALA A 95 0.95 -10.01 -13.78
C ALA A 95 0.73 -9.49 -15.20
N GLU A 96 0.64 -8.17 -15.34
CA GLU A 96 0.62 -7.48 -16.63
C GLU A 96 1.94 -7.63 -17.40
N ASN A 97 3.08 -7.75 -16.72
CA ASN A 97 4.37 -8.12 -17.31
C ASN A 97 5.36 -8.49 -16.20
N THR A 98 6.54 -8.96 -16.59
CA THR A 98 7.65 -9.31 -15.70
C THR A 98 8.98 -8.80 -16.25
N PRO A 99 10.04 -8.62 -15.42
CA PRO A 99 10.06 -8.75 -13.96
C PRO A 99 9.23 -7.67 -13.26
N ILE A 100 8.70 -7.99 -12.07
CA ILE A 100 7.81 -7.11 -11.30
C ILE A 100 8.01 -7.35 -9.79
N ASN A 101 7.86 -6.30 -8.97
CA ASN A 101 7.69 -6.48 -7.53
C ASN A 101 6.26 -6.94 -7.26
N VAL A 102 6.12 -8.16 -6.75
CA VAL A 102 4.86 -8.89 -6.78
C VAL A 102 3.79 -8.34 -5.83
N SER A 103 2.66 -7.97 -6.41
CA SER A 103 1.44 -7.50 -5.75
C SER A 103 0.25 -8.18 -6.44
N PRO A 104 0.01 -9.48 -6.18
CA PRO A 104 -0.84 -10.33 -7.01
C PRO A 104 -2.32 -9.97 -6.93
N TRP A 105 -2.73 -9.08 -7.83
CA TRP A 105 -4.09 -8.61 -7.94
C TRP A 105 -4.99 -9.58 -8.70
N TYR A 106 -6.18 -9.77 -8.17
CA TYR A 106 -7.31 -10.43 -8.84
C TYR A 106 -8.60 -9.71 -8.44
N ALA A 107 -9.54 -9.71 -9.37
CA ALA A 107 -10.91 -9.27 -9.13
C ALA A 107 -11.80 -9.87 -10.21
N PHE A 108 -12.84 -10.58 -9.79
CA PHE A 108 -13.81 -11.20 -10.69
C PHE A 108 -15.19 -11.29 -10.05
N GLN A 109 -16.20 -11.48 -10.87
CA GLN A 109 -17.55 -11.86 -10.46
C GLN A 109 -17.73 -13.36 -10.64
N VAL A 110 -18.55 -13.96 -9.78
CA VAL A 110 -19.01 -15.35 -9.91
C VAL A 110 -20.49 -15.45 -9.55
N TRP A 111 -21.25 -16.26 -10.29
CA TRP A 111 -22.66 -16.56 -10.03
C TRP A 111 -23.06 -17.91 -10.63
N SER A 112 -24.26 -18.37 -10.27
CA SER A 112 -24.81 -19.63 -10.74
C SER A 112 -26.31 -19.51 -11.02
N SER A 113 -26.84 -20.21 -12.01
CA SER A 113 -28.30 -20.28 -12.24
C SER A 113 -29.04 -21.04 -11.13
N GLU A 114 -28.31 -21.81 -10.32
CA GLU A 114 -28.81 -22.58 -9.19
C GLU A 114 -28.03 -22.21 -7.93
N GLU A 115 -28.71 -22.14 -6.79
CA GLU A 115 -28.04 -21.91 -5.51
C GLU A 115 -27.20 -23.13 -5.13
N LYS A 116 -25.90 -22.92 -4.95
CA LYS A 116 -24.95 -23.96 -4.56
C LYS A 116 -23.68 -23.38 -3.97
N GLU A 117 -22.87 -24.24 -3.38
CA GLU A 117 -21.51 -23.91 -2.98
C GLU A 117 -20.53 -24.36 -4.07
N ILE A 118 -19.54 -23.52 -4.34
CA ILE A 118 -18.42 -23.85 -5.22
C ILE A 118 -17.10 -23.67 -4.46
N THR A 119 -16.07 -24.34 -4.94
CA THR A 119 -14.70 -24.15 -4.47
C THR A 119 -13.88 -23.43 -5.53
N VAL A 120 -13.13 -22.40 -5.15
CA VAL A 120 -12.27 -21.65 -6.05
C VAL A 120 -10.84 -21.64 -5.52
N GLN A 121 -9.92 -22.26 -6.25
CA GLN A 121 -8.49 -22.19 -6.00
C GLN A 121 -7.86 -21.03 -6.77
N LEU A 122 -7.12 -20.17 -6.08
CA LEU A 122 -6.34 -19.09 -6.66
C LEU A 122 -4.90 -19.55 -6.91
N ASN A 123 -4.50 -19.58 -8.18
CA ASN A 123 -3.17 -19.97 -8.62
C ASN A 123 -2.38 -18.75 -9.12
N TYR A 124 -1.19 -18.53 -8.57
CA TYR A 124 -0.38 -17.32 -8.78
C TYR A 124 0.85 -17.63 -9.62
N GLN A 125 0.96 -17.05 -10.80
CA GLN A 125 2.17 -17.19 -11.61
C GLN A 125 3.35 -16.46 -10.94
N ASP A 126 4.42 -17.20 -10.65
CA ASP A 126 5.67 -16.71 -10.08
C ASP A 126 5.48 -15.87 -8.79
N SER A 127 4.43 -16.15 -8.03
CA SER A 127 4.02 -15.38 -6.85
C SER A 127 3.22 -16.24 -5.86
N ARG A 128 2.62 -15.62 -4.84
CA ARG A 128 1.92 -16.27 -3.72
C ARG A 128 0.72 -15.44 -3.26
N SER A 129 -0.17 -16.00 -2.45
CA SER A 129 -1.41 -15.36 -1.99
C SER A 129 -1.19 -14.24 -0.96
N ARG A 130 -0.68 -13.08 -1.40
CA ARG A 130 -0.40 -11.91 -0.54
C ARG A 130 -1.62 -11.34 0.18
N TYR A 131 -2.76 -11.24 -0.51
CA TYR A 131 -3.91 -10.51 -0.01
C TYR A 131 -4.97 -11.44 0.55
N TYR A 132 -5.49 -11.11 1.75
CA TYR A 132 -6.65 -11.80 2.28
C TYR A 132 -7.90 -11.43 1.45
N PRO A 133 -8.60 -12.40 0.84
CA PRO A 133 -9.68 -12.16 -0.10
C PRO A 133 -10.85 -11.38 0.50
N LYS A 134 -11.52 -10.59 -0.35
CA LYS A 134 -12.71 -9.83 0.00
C LYS A 134 -13.86 -10.17 -0.92
N ILE A 135 -15.06 -10.13 -0.35
CA ILE A 135 -16.33 -10.47 -0.98
C ILE A 135 -17.27 -9.26 -0.95
N SER A 136 -18.07 -9.10 -2.00
CA SER A 136 -19.12 -8.08 -2.10
C SER A 136 -20.26 -8.54 -3.01
N THR A 137 -21.48 -8.13 -2.71
CA THR A 137 -22.68 -8.40 -3.53
C THR A 137 -23.14 -7.18 -4.34
N ASP A 138 -22.51 -6.01 -4.14
CA ASP A 138 -22.84 -4.77 -4.84
C ASP A 138 -21.63 -4.14 -5.56
N GLY A 139 -20.44 -4.75 -5.43
CA GLY A 139 -19.19 -4.25 -5.99
C GLY A 139 -18.69 -2.95 -5.36
N ARG A 140 -19.26 -2.52 -4.23
CA ARG A 140 -18.93 -1.26 -3.54
C ARG A 140 -18.58 -1.48 -2.08
N ASN A 141 -19.37 -2.29 -1.38
CA ASN A 141 -19.20 -2.61 0.02
C ASN A 141 -18.53 -3.98 0.14
N PHE A 142 -17.25 -3.98 0.44
CA PHE A 142 -16.43 -5.18 0.57
C PHE A 142 -16.22 -5.57 2.02
N LYS A 143 -16.19 -6.88 2.28
CA LYS A 143 -15.82 -7.45 3.57
C LYS A 143 -14.78 -8.54 3.36
N PRO A 144 -13.87 -8.78 4.32
CA PRO A 144 -13.03 -9.98 4.29
C PRO A 144 -13.91 -11.23 4.19
N ILE A 145 -13.46 -12.23 3.44
CA ILE A 145 -14.12 -13.54 3.43
C ILE A 145 -14.06 -14.17 4.83
N ASP A 146 -15.11 -14.89 5.24
CA ASP A 146 -15.09 -15.61 6.51
C ASP A 146 -13.90 -16.58 6.53
N SER A 147 -13.21 -16.69 7.66
CA SER A 147 -12.04 -17.56 7.79
C SER A 147 -12.40 -19.04 7.64
N ILE A 148 -13.65 -19.44 7.91
CA ILE A 148 -14.11 -20.81 7.64
C ILE A 148 -14.17 -21.13 6.14
N ASN A 149 -14.31 -20.09 5.32
CA ASN A 149 -14.41 -20.17 3.86
C ASN A 149 -13.07 -19.89 3.17
N PHE A 150 -11.97 -19.78 3.93
CA PHE A 150 -10.63 -19.55 3.43
C PHE A 150 -9.69 -20.66 3.89
N LYS A 151 -8.96 -21.24 2.95
CA LYS A 151 -7.95 -22.25 3.22
C LYS A 151 -6.64 -21.90 2.53
N ALA A 152 -5.60 -21.70 3.33
CA ALA A 152 -4.23 -21.57 2.84
C ALA A 152 -3.69 -22.93 2.40
N ILE A 153 -3.08 -23.00 1.21
CA ILE A 153 -2.43 -24.20 0.68
C ILE A 153 -0.94 -23.92 0.55
N ASN A 154 -0.12 -24.86 1.03
CA ASN A 154 1.34 -24.72 1.16
C ASN A 154 1.73 -23.41 1.87
N PRO A 155 1.52 -23.34 3.21
CA PRO A 155 1.83 -22.16 3.99
C PRO A 155 3.27 -21.65 3.76
N GLY A 156 3.43 -20.33 3.83
CA GLY A 156 4.73 -19.70 3.67
C GLY A 156 5.62 -19.82 4.90
N GLU A 157 6.84 -19.28 4.76
CA GLU A 157 7.85 -19.25 5.80
C GLU A 157 8.20 -17.79 6.16
N GLY A 158 8.38 -17.53 7.46
CA GLY A 158 8.65 -16.20 8.00
C GLY A 158 7.38 -15.39 8.29
N ASP A 159 7.57 -14.20 8.85
CA ASP A 159 6.45 -13.37 9.34
C ASP A 159 5.94 -12.38 8.29
N PHE A 160 6.81 -11.95 7.36
CA PHE A 160 6.50 -10.90 6.37
C PHE A 160 7.10 -11.19 4.99
N GLY A 161 6.58 -10.50 3.98
CA GLY A 161 7.03 -10.61 2.60
C GLY A 161 6.35 -11.76 1.85
N ILE A 162 6.59 -11.84 0.53
CA ILE A 162 5.88 -12.80 -0.32
C ILE A 162 6.14 -14.26 0.07
N LYS A 163 7.31 -14.57 0.65
CA LYS A 163 7.65 -15.92 1.10
C LYS A 163 6.83 -16.37 2.32
N ALA A 164 6.35 -15.45 3.15
CA ALA A 164 5.47 -15.72 4.28
C ALA A 164 4.03 -16.03 3.84
N ALA A 165 3.63 -15.53 2.66
CA ALA A 165 2.32 -15.84 2.10
C ALA A 165 2.23 -17.32 1.67
N PRO A 166 1.03 -17.94 1.78
CA PRO A 166 0.82 -19.28 1.27
C PRO A 166 0.91 -19.30 -0.25
N GLU A 167 1.37 -20.42 -0.81
CA GLU A 167 1.56 -20.57 -2.26
C GLU A 167 0.25 -20.39 -3.02
N PHE A 168 -0.81 -21.03 -2.52
CA PHE A 168 -2.16 -20.92 -3.07
C PHE A 168 -3.18 -20.64 -1.96
N ALA A 169 -4.36 -20.19 -2.38
CA ALA A 169 -5.53 -20.06 -1.51
C ALA A 169 -6.72 -20.75 -2.15
N GLU A 170 -7.54 -21.38 -1.32
CA GLU A 170 -8.80 -22.01 -1.73
C GLU A 170 -9.95 -21.35 -0.97
N LEU A 171 -11.01 -21.01 -1.70
CA LEU A 171 -12.17 -20.29 -1.20
C LEU A 171 -13.43 -21.13 -1.39
N THR A 172 -14.24 -21.24 -0.35
CA THR A 172 -15.61 -21.77 -0.46
C THR A 172 -16.57 -20.62 -0.63
N ILE A 173 -17.38 -20.64 -1.70
CA ILE A 173 -18.24 -19.52 -2.07
C ILE A 173 -19.65 -20.05 -2.34
N SER A 174 -20.63 -19.54 -1.60
CA SER A 174 -22.05 -19.73 -1.93
C SER A 174 -22.41 -18.82 -3.10
N VAL A 175 -22.94 -19.39 -4.18
CA VAL A 175 -23.32 -18.69 -5.41
C VAL A 175 -24.79 -18.92 -5.70
N ASN A 176 -25.44 -17.91 -6.24
CA ASN A 176 -26.81 -17.93 -6.74
C ASN A 176 -26.90 -17.07 -8.02
N GLU A 177 -28.10 -16.74 -8.47
CA GLU A 177 -28.32 -15.99 -9.71
C GLU A 177 -27.70 -14.58 -9.72
N ASN A 178 -27.40 -14.03 -8.53
CA ASN A 178 -26.82 -12.71 -8.38
C ASN A 178 -25.27 -12.78 -8.37
N PRO A 179 -24.59 -11.99 -9.23
CA PRO A 179 -23.14 -11.86 -9.20
C PRO A 179 -22.58 -11.47 -7.85
N THR A 180 -21.56 -12.22 -7.42
CA THR A 180 -20.76 -11.93 -6.25
C THR A 180 -19.34 -11.58 -6.68
N TRP A 181 -18.79 -10.48 -6.17
CA TRP A 181 -17.43 -10.04 -6.44
C TRP A 181 -16.46 -10.68 -5.45
N ILE A 182 -15.37 -11.22 -5.97
CA ILE A 182 -14.24 -11.74 -5.21
C ILE A 182 -12.99 -10.98 -5.63
N THR A 183 -12.29 -10.38 -4.66
CA THR A 183 -11.23 -9.39 -4.94
C THR A 183 -10.07 -9.49 -3.95
N ALA A 184 -8.87 -9.10 -4.39
CA ALA A 184 -7.70 -8.98 -3.54
C ALA A 184 -7.81 -7.82 -2.52
N GLN A 185 -8.24 -6.64 -2.97
CA GLN A 185 -8.63 -5.50 -2.13
C GLN A 185 -9.89 -4.84 -2.69
N GLU A 186 -10.44 -3.87 -1.96
CA GLU A 186 -11.63 -3.10 -2.36
C GLU A 186 -11.44 -2.39 -3.72
N LEU A 187 -12.48 -2.38 -4.55
CA LEU A 187 -12.44 -1.80 -5.90
C LEU A 187 -12.52 -0.26 -5.88
N TYR A 188 -11.38 0.38 -5.65
CA TYR A 188 -11.21 1.82 -5.86
C TYR A 188 -10.60 2.08 -7.24
N THR A 189 -11.43 1.95 -8.28
CA THR A 189 -11.11 2.24 -9.69
C THR A 189 -11.27 3.75 -9.97
N SER A 190 -10.93 4.19 -11.18
CA SER A 190 -11.03 5.60 -11.58
C SER A 190 -12.42 6.18 -11.35
N SER A 191 -13.49 5.44 -11.68
CA SER A 191 -14.87 5.89 -11.45
C SER A 191 -15.20 6.09 -9.97
N VAL A 192 -14.81 5.14 -9.11
CA VAL A 192 -15.04 5.22 -7.65
C VAL A 192 -14.24 6.36 -7.02
N VAL A 193 -12.98 6.53 -7.42
CA VAL A 193 -12.15 7.66 -6.95
C VAL A 193 -12.75 8.98 -7.41
N LYS A 194 -13.23 9.07 -8.66
CA LYS A 194 -13.89 10.27 -9.18
C LYS A 194 -15.14 10.61 -8.38
N GLU A 195 -16.00 9.64 -8.07
CA GLU A 195 -17.20 9.90 -7.25
C GLU A 195 -16.86 10.49 -5.87
N TRP A 196 -15.81 9.96 -5.22
CA TRP A 196 -15.33 10.52 -3.95
C TRP A 196 -14.80 11.95 -4.12
N VAL A 197 -13.99 12.19 -5.15
CA VAL A 197 -13.44 13.50 -5.48
C VAL A 197 -14.55 14.52 -5.77
N ASP A 198 -15.56 14.14 -6.57
CA ASP A 198 -16.73 14.96 -6.88
C ASP A 198 -17.56 15.32 -5.62
N SER A 199 -17.61 14.41 -4.64
CA SER A 199 -18.29 14.64 -3.36
C SER A 199 -17.61 15.73 -2.53
N LEU A 200 -16.27 15.80 -2.55
CA LEU A 200 -15.52 16.85 -1.85
C LEU A 200 -15.62 18.19 -2.56
N SER A 201 -15.71 18.20 -3.89
CA SER A 201 -15.89 19.44 -4.68
C SER A 201 -17.23 20.13 -4.54
N GLN A 202 -18.14 19.60 -3.71
CA GLN A 202 -19.30 20.37 -3.25
C GLN A 202 -18.89 21.50 -2.28
N LYS A 203 -17.69 21.44 -1.69
CA LYS A 203 -17.12 22.49 -0.85
C LYS A 203 -16.55 23.60 -1.74
N PRO A 204 -16.81 24.89 -1.44
CA PRO A 204 -16.45 26.01 -2.32
C PRO A 204 -14.93 26.23 -2.48
N TYR A 205 -14.13 25.70 -1.56
CA TYR A 205 -12.67 25.75 -1.54
C TYR A 205 -12.00 24.50 -2.12
N VAL A 206 -12.77 23.56 -2.70
CA VAL A 206 -12.23 22.35 -3.33
C VAL A 206 -12.53 22.37 -4.82
N VAL A 207 -11.49 22.43 -5.64
CA VAL A 207 -11.61 22.44 -7.10
C VAL A 207 -10.84 21.27 -7.71
N ASN A 208 -11.37 20.67 -8.78
CA ASN A 208 -10.65 19.65 -9.54
C ASN A 208 -10.44 20.11 -10.97
N TYR A 209 -9.24 19.89 -11.50
CA TYR A 209 -8.92 20.23 -12.89
C TYR A 209 -7.96 19.21 -13.51
N PRO A 210 -7.99 19.05 -14.84
CA PRO A 210 -7.09 18.15 -15.53
C PRO A 210 -5.64 18.67 -15.47
N ILE A 211 -4.69 17.79 -15.19
CA ILE A 211 -3.24 18.06 -15.28
C ILE A 211 -2.55 17.34 -16.45
N GLY A 212 -3.31 16.54 -17.19
CA GLY A 212 -2.83 15.83 -18.36
C GLY A 212 -3.58 14.54 -18.60
N LEU A 213 -2.99 13.66 -19.41
CA LEU A 213 -3.55 12.37 -19.79
C LEU A 213 -2.62 11.23 -19.38
N SER A 214 -3.20 10.08 -19.03
CA SER A 214 -2.48 8.82 -18.84
C SER A 214 -2.05 8.19 -20.18
N LYS A 215 -1.40 7.03 -20.11
CA LYS A 215 -0.97 6.28 -21.30
C LYS A 215 -2.13 5.92 -22.24
N GLU A 216 -3.23 5.43 -21.71
CA GLU A 216 -4.48 5.11 -22.43
C GLU A 216 -5.38 6.34 -22.64
N LYS A 217 -4.86 7.55 -22.40
CA LYS A 217 -5.57 8.82 -22.63
C LYS A 217 -6.75 9.06 -21.68
N ARG A 218 -6.72 8.48 -20.47
CA ARG A 218 -7.63 8.90 -19.39
C ARG A 218 -7.17 10.23 -18.83
N THR A 219 -8.11 11.11 -18.51
CA THR A 219 -7.79 12.38 -17.87
C THR A 219 -7.26 12.14 -16.46
N MET A 220 -6.08 12.69 -16.17
CA MET A 220 -5.57 12.77 -14.80
C MET A 220 -6.04 14.08 -14.18
N HIS A 221 -6.79 13.97 -13.08
CA HIS A 221 -7.27 15.11 -12.33
C HIS A 221 -6.39 15.37 -11.12
N LEU A 222 -6.16 16.65 -10.85
CA LEU A 222 -5.64 17.13 -9.58
C LEU A 222 -6.77 17.80 -8.80
N MET A 223 -6.88 17.45 -7.52
CA MET A 223 -7.75 18.13 -6.55
C MET A 223 -6.93 19.18 -5.83
N GLU A 224 -7.37 20.42 -5.87
CA GLU A 224 -6.81 21.54 -5.13
C GLU A 224 -7.79 21.95 -4.02
N ILE A 225 -7.30 21.97 -2.79
CA ILE A 225 -7.99 22.50 -1.62
C ILE A 225 -7.33 23.83 -1.29
N ASN A 226 -8.05 24.92 -1.52
CA ASN A 226 -7.52 26.27 -1.40
C ASN A 226 -8.66 27.23 -1.01
N GLU A 227 -8.67 27.64 0.26
CA GLU A 227 -9.70 28.55 0.80
C GLU A 227 -9.27 30.02 0.67
N ASN A 228 -7.97 30.30 0.83
CA ASN A 228 -7.37 31.60 0.60
C ASN A 228 -6.44 31.59 -0.61
N LYS A 229 -6.85 32.22 -1.72
CA LYS A 229 -6.08 32.28 -2.97
C LYS A 229 -4.71 32.97 -2.83
N GLU A 230 -4.50 33.74 -1.77
CA GLU A 230 -3.23 34.39 -1.48
C GLU A 230 -2.25 33.50 -0.71
N ALA A 231 -2.70 32.32 -0.23
CA ALA A 231 -1.82 31.33 0.41
C ALA A 231 -0.66 30.96 -0.51
N LYS A 232 0.56 30.97 0.03
CA LYS A 232 1.80 30.68 -0.70
C LYS A 232 2.48 29.40 -0.25
N LYS A 233 2.04 28.77 0.84
CA LYS A 233 2.54 27.46 1.27
C LYS A 233 1.73 26.35 0.61
N GLY A 234 2.40 25.39 0.00
CA GLY A 234 1.80 24.29 -0.76
C GLY A 234 2.12 22.92 -0.17
N LEU A 235 1.16 22.00 -0.18
CA LEU A 235 1.36 20.59 0.11
C LEU A 235 1.13 19.75 -1.15
N MET A 236 1.97 18.75 -1.39
CA MET A 236 1.78 17.79 -2.48
C MET A 236 1.50 16.39 -1.96
N ILE A 237 0.30 15.90 -2.19
CA ILE A 237 -0.15 14.57 -1.73
C ILE A 237 -0.45 13.69 -2.94
N ILE A 238 0.19 12.53 -3.03
CA ILE A 238 -0.07 11.55 -4.09
C ILE A 238 -0.40 10.17 -3.51
N SER A 239 -1.11 9.36 -4.28
CA SER A 239 -1.33 7.95 -3.95
C SER A 239 -1.55 7.11 -5.21
N ARG A 240 -1.54 5.78 -5.02
CA ARG A 240 -1.90 4.77 -6.03
C ARG A 240 -1.05 4.87 -7.30
N GLN A 241 0.26 5.08 -7.13
CA GLN A 241 1.22 4.79 -8.19
C GLN A 241 1.18 3.30 -8.56
N HIS A 242 1.05 2.43 -7.55
CA HIS A 242 0.79 1.01 -7.73
C HIS A 242 -0.72 0.72 -7.57
N PRO A 243 -1.34 0.03 -8.54
CA PRO A 243 -2.78 -0.18 -8.55
C PRO A 243 -3.37 -0.92 -7.34
N PRO A 244 -2.75 -1.98 -6.77
CA PRO A 244 -3.35 -2.73 -5.66
C PRO A 244 -3.30 -2.07 -4.28
N GLU A 245 -2.65 -0.92 -4.16
CA GLU A 245 -2.28 -0.32 -2.87
C GLU A 245 -3.42 0.52 -2.26
N VAL A 246 -4.52 -0.19 -1.98
CA VAL A 246 -5.78 0.40 -1.51
C VAL A 246 -5.68 0.91 -0.08
N THR A 247 -4.88 0.29 0.80
CA THR A 247 -4.78 0.73 2.20
C THR A 247 -4.11 2.10 2.33
N GLY A 248 -3.10 2.38 1.49
CA GLY A 248 -2.49 3.72 1.40
C GLY A 248 -3.50 4.75 0.93
N PHE A 249 -4.27 4.43 -0.12
CA PHE A 249 -5.37 5.28 -0.58
C PHE A 249 -6.41 5.57 0.52
N LEU A 250 -6.81 4.57 1.29
CA LEU A 250 -7.81 4.75 2.37
C LEU A 250 -7.30 5.68 3.48
N ALA A 251 -6.02 5.57 3.85
CA ALA A 251 -5.40 6.49 4.81
C ALA A 251 -5.33 7.91 4.24
N MET A 252 -4.88 8.07 3.00
CA MET A 252 -4.86 9.36 2.29
C MET A 252 -6.26 9.97 2.19
N LYS A 253 -7.27 9.18 1.83
CA LYS A 253 -8.66 9.61 1.77
C LYS A 253 -9.12 10.21 3.10
N SER A 254 -8.83 9.56 4.22
CA SER A 254 -9.17 10.08 5.55
C SER A 254 -8.35 11.32 5.92
N PHE A 255 -7.07 11.37 5.52
CA PHE A 255 -6.21 12.53 5.70
C PHE A 255 -6.80 13.76 4.99
N ILE A 256 -7.17 13.62 3.72
CA ILE A 256 -7.77 14.68 2.91
C ILE A 256 -9.16 15.09 3.41
N GLU A 257 -10.00 14.13 3.83
CA GLU A 257 -11.29 14.43 4.45
C GLU A 257 -11.16 15.22 5.76
N THR A 258 -10.06 15.00 6.50
CA THR A 258 -9.78 15.72 7.75
C THR A 258 -9.32 17.15 7.47
N ILE A 259 -8.39 17.34 6.54
CA ILE A 259 -7.95 18.69 6.08
C ILE A 259 -9.10 19.47 5.48
N SER A 260 -10.00 18.80 4.77
CA SER A 260 -11.21 19.42 4.18
C SER A 260 -12.35 19.53 5.18
N GLY A 261 -12.15 19.20 6.46
CA GLY A 261 -13.18 19.18 7.49
C GLY A 261 -13.56 20.58 8.01
N ASP A 262 -14.47 20.61 8.98
CA ASP A 262 -15.00 21.85 9.56
C ASP A 262 -14.43 22.14 10.96
N SER A 263 -13.34 21.48 11.36
CA SER A 263 -12.64 21.84 12.61
C SER A 263 -11.94 23.19 12.45
N GLU A 264 -11.79 23.91 13.57
CA GLU A 264 -11.06 25.18 13.64
C GLU A 264 -9.65 25.06 13.04
N LEU A 265 -8.89 24.05 13.48
CA LEU A 265 -7.57 23.74 12.92
C LEU A 265 -7.59 23.57 11.39
N ALA A 266 -8.57 22.85 10.84
CA ALA A 266 -8.65 22.62 9.39
C ALA A 266 -9.03 23.91 8.63
N GLN A 267 -9.91 24.73 9.20
CA GLN A 267 -10.28 26.02 8.61
C GLN A 267 -9.10 26.98 8.60
N GLU A 268 -8.43 27.16 9.74
CA GLU A 268 -7.23 28.00 9.86
C GLU A 268 -6.11 27.51 8.94
N PHE A 269 -5.86 26.21 8.91
CA PHE A 269 -4.83 25.65 8.04
C PHE A 269 -5.06 25.97 6.57
N ARG A 270 -6.30 25.87 6.07
CA ARG A 270 -6.65 26.20 4.67
C ARG A 270 -6.62 27.70 4.34
N GLN A 271 -6.54 28.57 5.34
CA GLN A 271 -6.29 30.00 5.12
C GLN A 271 -4.82 30.29 4.82
N GLU A 272 -3.91 29.44 5.31
CA GLU A 272 -2.45 29.63 5.18
C GLU A 272 -1.81 28.70 4.12
N HIS A 273 -2.47 27.58 3.82
CA HIS A 273 -1.93 26.52 2.97
C HIS A 273 -2.88 26.13 1.84
N SER A 274 -2.32 25.86 0.68
CA SER A 274 -2.98 25.15 -0.43
C SER A 274 -2.54 23.70 -0.47
N ILE A 275 -3.48 22.77 -0.68
CA ILE A 275 -3.21 21.33 -0.74
C ILE A 275 -3.52 20.82 -2.14
N PHE A 276 -2.51 20.25 -2.79
CA PHE A 276 -2.61 19.67 -4.12
C PHE A 276 -2.55 18.15 -4.03
N VAL A 277 -3.57 17.48 -4.56
CA VAL A 277 -3.77 16.05 -4.39
C VAL A 277 -3.93 15.36 -5.74
N VAL A 278 -3.10 14.34 -6.00
CA VAL A 278 -3.33 13.38 -7.09
C VAL A 278 -3.74 12.04 -6.47
N PRO A 279 -5.05 11.80 -6.29
CA PRO A 279 -5.52 10.65 -5.52
C PRO A 279 -5.31 9.31 -6.22
N LEU A 280 -5.14 9.33 -7.54
CA LEU A 280 -4.91 8.16 -8.37
C LEU A 280 -3.86 8.47 -9.45
N MET A 281 -2.60 8.16 -9.13
CA MET A 281 -1.47 8.34 -10.06
C MET A 281 -1.52 7.40 -11.26
N ASN A 282 -2.09 6.19 -11.09
CA ASN A 282 -2.12 5.16 -12.13
C ASN A 282 -3.56 4.72 -12.47
N PRO A 283 -4.37 5.59 -13.11
CA PRO A 283 -5.76 5.25 -13.45
C PRO A 283 -5.83 4.06 -14.41
N ASP A 284 -4.89 3.97 -15.35
CA ASP A 284 -4.86 2.90 -16.33
C ASP A 284 -4.59 1.53 -15.69
N GLY A 285 -3.58 1.44 -14.82
CA GLY A 285 -3.28 0.20 -14.11
C GLY A 285 -4.41 -0.19 -13.15
N ALA A 286 -5.02 0.78 -12.46
CA ALA A 286 -6.16 0.54 -11.58
C ALA A 286 -7.35 -0.05 -12.32
N ASP A 287 -7.75 0.54 -13.45
CA ASP A 287 -8.94 0.08 -14.19
C ASP A 287 -8.68 -1.23 -14.95
N ASN A 288 -7.43 -1.54 -15.28
CA ASN A 288 -7.03 -2.82 -15.89
C ASN A 288 -6.68 -3.92 -14.87
N GLY A 289 -6.77 -3.63 -13.56
CA GLY A 289 -6.48 -4.58 -12.49
C GLY A 289 -5.01 -5.03 -12.47
N HIS A 290 -4.07 -4.14 -12.76
CA HIS A 290 -2.64 -4.47 -12.77
C HIS A 290 -2.10 -4.76 -11.37
N TRP A 291 -1.01 -5.51 -11.31
CA TRP A 291 -0.30 -5.82 -10.08
C TRP A 291 0.54 -4.62 -9.62
N ARG A 292 1.13 -3.85 -10.54
CA ARG A 292 2.01 -2.74 -10.12
C ARG A 292 2.17 -1.64 -11.15
N HIS A 293 2.32 -2.00 -12.40
CA HIS A 293 2.77 -1.12 -13.46
C HIS A 293 1.61 -0.36 -14.12
N ASN A 294 1.93 0.77 -14.74
CA ASN A 294 1.01 1.46 -15.65
C ASN A 294 0.88 0.68 -16.99
N MET A 295 0.15 1.26 -17.94
CA MET A 295 -0.02 0.67 -19.28
C MET A 295 1.22 0.79 -20.18
N GLY A 296 2.27 1.48 -19.75
CA GLY A 296 3.62 1.39 -20.32
C GLY A 296 4.42 0.19 -19.80
N GLY A 297 3.85 -0.61 -18.89
CA GLY A 297 4.55 -1.75 -18.29
C GLY A 297 5.67 -1.33 -17.33
N ILE A 298 5.56 -0.14 -16.74
CA ILE A 298 6.55 0.48 -15.88
C ILE A 298 6.00 0.76 -14.48
N ASP A 299 6.85 0.54 -13.47
CA ASP A 299 6.66 1.02 -12.10
C ASP A 299 6.80 2.54 -12.09
N LEU A 300 5.68 3.26 -11.88
CA LEU A 300 5.67 4.72 -11.87
C LEU A 300 6.56 5.28 -10.75
N ASN A 301 6.70 4.56 -9.62
CA ASN A 301 7.60 4.97 -8.53
C ASN A 301 9.06 4.59 -8.82
N ARG A 302 9.42 4.38 -10.08
CA ARG A 302 10.80 4.37 -10.59
C ARG A 302 11.03 5.43 -11.68
N ASP A 303 10.00 6.19 -12.06
CA ASP A 303 10.07 7.10 -13.21
C ASP A 303 10.24 8.57 -12.82
N TRP A 304 10.50 8.87 -11.55
CA TRP A 304 10.63 10.25 -11.03
C TRP A 304 11.97 10.93 -11.35
N GLN A 305 12.85 10.26 -12.10
CA GLN A 305 14.07 10.88 -12.62
C GLN A 305 13.97 11.16 -14.12
N ASN A 306 13.57 10.15 -14.90
CA ASN A 306 13.60 10.22 -16.37
C ASN A 306 12.25 10.68 -16.96
N PHE A 307 11.15 10.49 -16.23
CA PHE A 307 9.82 10.92 -16.64
C PHE A 307 9.43 10.44 -18.06
N ASN A 308 9.67 9.15 -18.33
CA ASN A 308 9.31 8.54 -19.60
C ASN A 308 7.80 8.25 -19.69
N GLN A 309 7.12 8.12 -18.55
CA GLN A 309 5.70 7.85 -18.47
C GLN A 309 4.91 9.17 -18.42
N PRO A 310 3.73 9.23 -19.05
CA PRO A 310 2.92 10.45 -19.03
C PRO A 310 2.39 10.79 -17.63
N GLU A 311 2.11 9.79 -16.80
CA GLU A 311 1.50 10.00 -15.48
C GLU A 311 2.41 10.81 -14.53
N THR A 312 3.68 10.42 -14.44
CA THR A 312 4.71 11.13 -13.65
C THR A 312 5.06 12.48 -14.26
N ARG A 313 5.11 12.59 -15.61
CA ARG A 313 5.33 13.87 -16.31
C ARG A 313 4.26 14.90 -15.98
N ASN A 314 2.99 14.51 -15.97
CA ASN A 314 1.89 15.44 -15.66
C ASN A 314 2.08 16.09 -14.28
N VAL A 315 2.49 15.29 -13.28
CA VAL A 315 2.75 15.81 -11.92
C VAL A 315 4.02 16.64 -11.84
N ARG A 316 5.09 16.21 -12.51
CA ARG A 316 6.33 16.99 -12.63
C ARG A 316 6.06 18.38 -13.21
N ASP A 317 5.38 18.43 -14.36
CA ASP A 317 5.11 19.68 -15.08
C ASP A 317 4.20 20.59 -14.26
N PHE A 318 3.23 20.01 -13.54
CA PHE A 318 2.41 20.74 -12.57
C PHE A 318 3.26 21.37 -11.46
N LEU A 319 4.13 20.59 -10.79
CA LEU A 319 4.97 21.09 -9.69
C LEU A 319 5.91 22.20 -10.16
N VAL A 320 6.61 21.99 -11.29
CA VAL A 320 7.51 22.99 -11.88
C VAL A 320 6.79 24.29 -12.20
N GLU A 321 5.54 24.22 -12.67
CA GLU A 321 4.75 25.43 -12.91
C GLU A 321 4.35 26.10 -11.59
N LYS A 322 3.94 25.33 -10.59
CA LYS A 322 3.46 25.83 -9.29
C LYS A 322 4.56 26.36 -8.37
N ASP A 323 5.81 25.95 -8.55
CA ASP A 323 6.98 26.52 -7.82
C ASP A 323 7.10 28.04 -7.97
N LYS A 324 6.51 28.62 -9.02
CA LYS A 324 6.49 30.07 -9.25
C LYS A 324 5.59 30.81 -8.25
N ASP A 325 4.56 30.12 -7.77
CA ASP A 325 3.49 30.68 -6.96
C ASP A 325 3.51 30.16 -5.52
N TYR A 326 4.13 29.00 -5.27
CA TYR A 326 4.10 28.30 -4.00
C TYR A 326 5.48 27.85 -3.51
N GLU A 327 5.70 27.97 -2.21
CA GLU A 327 6.72 27.20 -1.48
C GLU A 327 6.09 25.87 -1.03
N PHE A 328 6.63 24.75 -1.50
CA PHE A 328 6.17 23.44 -1.10
C PHE A 328 6.78 23.02 0.24
N VAL A 329 5.95 22.97 1.29
CA VAL A 329 6.39 22.76 2.68
C VAL A 329 6.25 21.32 3.17
N PHE A 330 5.45 20.50 2.49
CA PHE A 330 5.30 19.08 2.84
C PHE A 330 4.79 18.25 1.65
N GLY A 331 5.38 17.06 1.48
CA GLY A 331 4.99 16.08 0.47
C GLY A 331 4.77 14.70 1.05
N ALA A 332 3.73 13.99 0.61
CA ALA A 332 3.51 12.61 1.01
C ALA A 332 3.05 11.73 -0.14
N ASP A 333 3.65 10.55 -0.24
CA ASP A 333 3.26 9.49 -1.15
C ASP A 333 2.71 8.29 -0.38
N PHE A 334 1.40 8.09 -0.46
CA PHE A 334 0.68 7.07 0.28
C PHE A 334 0.66 5.74 -0.49
N HIS A 335 1.24 4.71 0.13
CA HIS A 335 1.50 3.40 -0.45
C HIS A 335 0.98 2.26 0.47
N SER A 336 1.06 1.01 0.00
CA SER A 336 0.71 -0.18 0.79
C SER A 336 1.81 -1.23 0.76
N THR A 337 2.00 -1.91 1.88
CA THR A 337 2.98 -2.98 2.04
C THR A 337 2.51 -4.01 3.07
N TRP A 338 3.37 -4.94 3.47
CA TRP A 338 3.00 -6.03 4.38
C TRP A 338 2.61 -5.55 5.79
N ASP A 339 3.25 -4.49 6.27
CA ASP A 339 3.01 -3.87 7.58
C ASP A 339 3.30 -2.36 7.51
N ASP A 340 2.93 -1.58 8.51
CA ASP A 340 3.20 -0.14 8.46
C ASP A 340 4.71 0.13 8.51
N ILE A 341 5.21 0.90 7.55
CA ILE A 341 6.58 1.38 7.51
C ILE A 341 6.69 2.70 6.77
N TYR A 342 7.52 3.59 7.30
CA TYR A 342 7.76 4.91 6.74
C TYR A 342 9.18 5.05 6.24
N TYR A 343 9.35 5.72 5.09
CA TYR A 343 10.65 6.00 4.49
C TYR A 343 10.85 7.52 4.39
N PRO A 344 11.24 8.18 5.49
CA PRO A 344 11.69 9.56 5.44
C PRO A 344 13.08 9.66 4.79
N ILE A 345 13.42 10.84 4.27
CA ILE A 345 14.80 11.17 3.94
C ILE A 345 15.48 11.64 5.23
N ASP A 346 16.66 11.11 5.53
CA ASP A 346 17.36 11.34 6.79
C ASP A 346 17.71 12.82 7.02
N THR A 347 17.67 13.28 8.28
CA THR A 347 17.99 14.67 8.65
C THR A 347 19.46 15.03 8.44
N THR A 348 20.36 14.04 8.38
CA THR A 348 21.75 14.27 7.96
C THR A 348 21.86 14.82 6.53
N VAL A 349 20.86 14.56 5.69
CA VAL A 349 20.77 15.09 4.32
C VAL A 349 19.84 16.30 4.25
N THR A 350 18.69 16.21 4.92
CA THR A 350 17.63 17.21 4.78
C THR A 350 17.81 18.43 5.68
N GLY A 351 18.67 18.33 6.70
CA GLY A 351 18.86 19.37 7.72
C GLY A 351 17.58 19.68 8.49
N GLU A 352 17.47 20.92 8.96
CA GLU A 352 16.29 21.40 9.71
C GLU A 352 14.98 21.24 8.92
N LYS A 353 15.02 21.40 7.59
CA LYS A 353 13.82 21.24 6.74
C LYS A 353 13.21 19.84 6.84
N GLY A 354 14.01 18.79 7.06
CA GLY A 354 13.48 17.44 7.19
C GLY A 354 12.95 17.09 8.57
N LYS A 355 13.24 17.91 9.60
CA LYS A 355 12.86 17.63 10.99
C LYS A 355 11.34 17.45 11.13
N ILE A 356 10.57 18.25 10.40
CA ILE A 356 9.10 18.17 10.40
C ILE A 356 8.57 16.77 10.08
N ILE A 357 9.24 16.01 9.21
CA ILE A 357 8.83 14.64 8.88
C ILE A 357 9.01 13.71 10.08
N PHE A 358 10.09 13.87 10.83
CA PHE A 358 10.37 13.04 12.01
C PHE A 358 9.46 13.41 13.19
N ASP A 359 9.26 14.71 13.42
CA ASP A 359 8.30 15.21 14.42
C ASP A 359 6.89 14.68 14.11
N TRP A 360 6.48 14.71 12.84
CA TRP A 360 5.21 14.17 12.39
C TRP A 360 5.06 12.68 12.67
N ILE A 361 6.08 11.88 12.38
CA ILE A 361 6.09 10.43 12.67
C ILE A 361 6.00 10.17 14.18
N GLU A 362 6.75 10.93 14.98
CA GLU A 362 6.77 10.82 16.45
C GLU A 362 5.38 11.14 17.01
N HIS A 363 4.80 12.29 16.67
CA HIS A 363 3.48 12.71 17.17
C HIS A 363 2.35 11.75 16.74
N ILE A 364 2.41 11.20 15.52
CA ILE A 364 1.47 10.13 15.10
C ILE A 364 1.64 8.90 16.01
N SER A 365 2.88 8.51 16.29
CA SER A 365 3.17 7.31 17.09
C SER A 365 2.73 7.47 18.55
N GLU A 366 2.89 8.66 19.12
CA GLU A 366 2.42 9.01 20.47
C GLU A 366 0.90 8.96 20.58
N ARG A 367 0.18 9.41 19.54
CA ARG A 367 -1.28 9.39 19.49
C ARG A 367 -1.87 8.04 19.12
N LEU A 368 -1.09 7.16 18.49
CA LEU A 368 -1.50 5.82 18.07
C LEU A 368 -0.55 4.73 18.60
N PRO A 369 -0.36 4.62 19.93
CA PRO A 369 0.60 3.68 20.52
C PRO A 369 0.23 2.21 20.29
N GLN A 370 -1.03 1.93 19.92
CA GLN A 370 -1.54 0.60 19.62
C GLN A 370 -0.87 -0.06 18.40
N LYS A 371 -0.24 0.72 17.51
CA LYS A 371 0.49 0.17 16.36
C LYS A 371 1.80 0.93 16.13
N LYS A 372 2.89 0.36 16.66
CA LYS A 372 4.25 0.84 16.39
C LYS A 372 4.55 0.69 14.90
N THR A 373 4.90 1.79 14.24
CA THR A 373 5.28 1.81 12.83
C THR A 373 6.80 1.75 12.71
N ASN A 374 7.31 0.95 11.78
CA ASN A 374 8.75 0.92 11.51
C ASN A 374 9.17 2.15 10.70
N ILE A 375 10.41 2.57 10.88
CA ILE A 375 11.00 3.69 10.15
C ILE A 375 12.27 3.18 9.48
N SER A 376 12.39 3.39 8.18
CA SER A 376 13.59 3.11 7.41
C SER A 376 14.03 4.37 6.68
N ALA A 377 14.68 5.26 7.42
CA ALA A 377 15.26 6.47 6.85
C ALA A 377 16.35 6.15 5.81
N SER A 378 16.48 7.01 4.80
CA SER A 378 17.54 6.93 3.80
C SER A 378 18.31 8.23 3.69
N ASP A 379 19.63 8.14 3.70
CA ASP A 379 20.58 9.22 3.44
C ASP A 379 20.95 9.34 1.94
N GLU A 380 20.36 8.52 1.09
CA GLU A 380 20.60 8.54 -0.35
C GLU A 380 19.52 9.36 -1.05
N ILE A 381 19.88 10.50 -1.65
CA ILE A 381 18.96 11.36 -2.41
C ILE A 381 19.13 11.25 -3.93
N ASP A 382 20.23 10.67 -4.39
CA ASP A 382 20.47 10.34 -5.79
C ASP A 382 20.58 8.80 -5.95
N PRO A 383 19.97 8.21 -6.98
CA PRO A 383 19.10 8.82 -7.98
C PRO A 383 17.69 9.16 -7.45
N THR A 384 17.01 10.13 -8.07
CA THR A 384 15.66 10.61 -7.69
C THR A 384 14.51 9.75 -8.23
N MET A 385 14.73 8.43 -8.35
CA MET A 385 13.79 7.51 -9.02
C MET A 385 12.41 7.39 -8.34
N VAL A 386 12.31 7.76 -7.07
CA VAL A 386 11.06 7.73 -6.29
C VAL A 386 10.55 9.15 -6.03
N SER A 387 9.23 9.29 -5.89
CA SER A 387 8.52 10.56 -5.70
C SER A 387 9.10 11.43 -4.58
N SER A 388 9.28 10.89 -3.38
CA SER A 388 9.75 11.64 -2.20
C SER A 388 11.14 12.24 -2.40
N LYS A 389 12.05 11.53 -3.07
CA LYS A 389 13.38 12.04 -3.40
C LYS A 389 13.30 13.16 -4.44
N TYR A 390 12.49 12.98 -5.49
CA TYR A 390 12.28 14.02 -6.49
C TYR A 390 11.68 15.29 -5.87
N PHE A 391 10.65 15.14 -5.04
CA PHE A 391 10.03 16.21 -4.27
C PHE A 391 11.05 17.02 -3.47
N TYR A 392 11.91 16.34 -2.70
CA TYR A 392 12.92 17.02 -1.91
C TYR A 392 14.01 17.67 -2.77
N VAL A 393 14.62 16.93 -3.70
CA VAL A 393 15.78 17.40 -4.46
C VAL A 393 15.44 18.54 -5.41
N HIS A 394 14.26 18.52 -6.04
CA HIS A 394 13.90 19.50 -7.07
C HIS A 394 13.03 20.65 -6.55
N HIS A 395 12.26 20.43 -5.48
CA HIS A 395 11.32 21.44 -4.95
C HIS A 395 11.68 21.90 -3.52
N GLY A 396 12.73 21.33 -2.91
CA GLY A 396 13.08 21.61 -1.52
C GLY A 396 12.02 21.16 -0.52
N MET A 397 11.08 20.31 -0.96
CA MET A 397 9.89 19.89 -0.24
C MET A 397 10.22 18.71 0.69
N PRO A 398 10.14 18.87 2.03
CA PRO A 398 10.23 17.74 2.96
C PRO A 398 9.18 16.69 2.59
N ALA A 399 9.62 15.46 2.33
CA ALA A 399 8.73 14.44 1.78
C ALA A 399 8.96 13.04 2.34
N ILE A 400 7.91 12.24 2.31
CA ILE A 400 7.87 10.88 2.88
C ILE A 400 7.09 9.91 2.00
N VAL A 401 7.57 8.66 1.93
CA VAL A 401 6.74 7.52 1.52
C VAL A 401 6.09 6.93 2.77
N PHE A 402 4.75 6.93 2.78
CA PHE A 402 3.92 6.53 3.91
C PHE A 402 3.25 5.19 3.57
N GLU A 403 3.86 4.05 3.93
CA GLU A 403 3.32 2.71 3.62
C GLU A 403 2.44 2.18 4.75
N LEU A 404 1.30 1.60 4.36
CA LEU A 404 0.32 1.01 5.27
C LEU A 404 0.18 -0.50 5.02
N GLY A 405 0.05 -1.27 6.10
CA GLY A 405 -0.13 -2.72 6.04
C GLY A 405 -1.38 -3.13 5.26
N ASP A 406 -1.26 -4.12 4.38
CA ASP A 406 -2.31 -4.60 3.46
C ASP A 406 -3.59 -5.06 4.19
N ASN A 407 -3.41 -5.63 5.39
CA ASN A 407 -4.47 -6.19 6.23
C ASN A 407 -4.84 -5.27 7.42
N THR A 408 -4.31 -4.03 7.45
CA THR A 408 -4.65 -3.06 8.49
C THR A 408 -6.15 -2.77 8.50
N SER A 409 -6.76 -2.77 9.69
CA SER A 409 -8.21 -2.60 9.82
C SER A 409 -8.65 -1.25 9.25
N ARG A 410 -9.79 -1.23 8.55
CA ARG A 410 -10.29 0.00 7.89
C ARG A 410 -10.65 1.11 8.87
N PRO A 411 -11.24 0.82 10.06
CA PRO A 411 -11.41 1.84 11.10
C PRO A 411 -10.08 2.45 11.55
N PHE A 412 -9.03 1.63 11.73
CA PHE A 412 -7.72 2.14 12.13
C PHE A 412 -7.03 2.93 11.01
N LEU A 413 -7.16 2.54 9.73
CA LEU A 413 -6.65 3.36 8.61
C LEU A 413 -7.31 4.75 8.58
N LYS A 414 -8.62 4.81 8.86
CA LYS A 414 -9.35 6.08 8.98
C LYS A 414 -8.84 6.92 10.16
N GLU A 415 -8.72 6.32 11.34
CA GLU A 415 -8.16 6.98 12.52
C GLU A 415 -6.73 7.49 12.25
N LYS A 416 -5.90 6.65 11.64
CA LYS A 416 -4.51 6.96 11.30
C LYS A 416 -4.39 8.11 10.31
N GLY A 417 -5.18 8.10 9.23
CA GLY A 417 -5.22 9.20 8.27
C GLY A 417 -5.69 10.51 8.91
N LYS A 418 -6.69 10.45 9.80
CA LYS A 418 -7.15 11.62 10.57
C LYS A 418 -6.06 12.18 11.49
N VAL A 419 -5.43 11.34 12.31
CA VAL A 419 -4.35 11.76 13.21
C VAL A 419 -3.19 12.34 12.42
N ALA A 420 -2.79 11.68 11.34
CA ALA A 420 -1.74 12.14 10.46
C ALA A 420 -2.03 13.54 9.87
N ALA A 421 -3.28 13.81 9.47
CA ALA A 421 -3.68 15.15 9.02
C ALA A 421 -3.63 16.19 10.15
N GLU A 422 -4.18 15.87 11.31
CA GLU A 422 -4.17 16.78 12.46
C GLU A 422 -2.73 17.14 12.90
N GLU A 423 -1.81 16.18 12.92
CA GLU A 423 -0.43 16.44 13.35
C GLU A 423 0.35 17.29 12.35
N ILE A 424 0.21 17.05 11.04
CA ILE A 424 0.93 17.90 10.07
C ILE A 424 0.36 19.32 10.03
N MET A 425 -0.96 19.48 10.19
CA MET A 425 -1.59 20.80 10.28
C MET A 425 -1.05 21.57 11.49
N LYS A 426 -0.92 20.94 12.66
CA LYS A 426 -0.34 21.61 13.83
C LYS A 426 1.11 22.02 13.60
N LEU A 427 1.95 21.09 13.13
CA LEU A 427 3.37 21.35 12.91
C LEU A 427 3.60 22.52 11.95
N LEU A 428 2.86 22.58 10.84
CA LEU A 428 3.00 23.65 9.84
C LEU A 428 2.39 25.00 10.26
N MET A 429 1.52 25.01 11.27
CA MET A 429 0.92 26.23 11.83
C MET A 429 1.73 26.80 13.01
N GLU A 430 2.66 26.02 13.56
CA GLU A 430 3.58 26.45 14.62
C GLU A 430 4.87 27.10 14.09
N GLU A 431 5.15 27.01 12.78
CA GLU A 431 6.35 27.53 12.09
C GLU A 431 6.34 29.03 11.79
#